data_AF-A0A0M8UVF4-F1
#
_entry.id   AF-A0A0M8UVF4-F1
#
_cell.length_a   1.000
_cell.length_b   1.000
_cell.length_c   1.000
_cell.angle_alpha   90.00
_cell.angle_beta   90.00
_cell.angle_gamma   90.00
#
_symmetry.space_group_name_H-M   'P 1'
#
loop_
_entity.id
_entity.type
_entity.pdbx_description
1 polymer ?
#
loop_
_entity_poly.entity_id
_entity_poly.type
_entity_poly.pdbx_seq_one_letter_code
_entity_poly.pdbx_strand_id
1 'polypeptide(L)'
;MSAGWSWCALAFCVGLARQSKIESALLAPASLMVAVIAYYATKLERSTFLATNLSDPAQGVQVDAADYVSKIVGWCVAAAFLGCILGLAGNLARLRGLRGLPLRLLIPVSAAVEMTERLRVEASSQEAVVGATWSAVRLVAVAALVVLVGRAVTGSLHRRSGRRRENSA
;
A
#
# COMPACT_ATOMS: atom_id res chain seq x y z
N MET A 1 -7.35 -12.14 -2.44
CA MET A 1 -7.49 -10.78 -2.97
C MET A 1 -6.62 -9.85 -2.16
N SER A 2 -5.48 -9.43 -2.69
CA SER A 2 -4.70 -8.36 -2.06
C SER A 2 -4.83 -7.10 -2.92
N ALA A 3 -4.98 -5.94 -2.30
CA ALA A 3 -5.10 -4.67 -3.01
C ALA A 3 -3.74 -4.02 -3.18
N GLY A 4 -3.47 -3.44 -4.34
CA GLY A 4 -2.17 -2.82 -4.64
C GLY A 4 -1.82 -1.77 -3.59
N TRP A 5 -2.79 -0.94 -3.23
CA TRP A 5 -2.64 0.10 -2.21
C TRP A 5 -2.26 -0.44 -0.83
N SER A 6 -2.65 -1.66 -0.42
CA SER A 6 -2.34 -2.18 0.92
C SER A 6 -0.86 -2.55 1.06
N TRP A 7 -0.22 -3.04 0.00
CA TRP A 7 1.23 -3.24 -0.03
C TRP A 7 1.95 -1.91 0.05
N CYS A 8 1.49 -0.94 -0.73
CA CYS A 8 2.06 0.39 -0.72
C CYS A 8 1.93 1.05 0.68
N ALA A 9 0.77 0.87 1.31
CA ALA A 9 0.49 1.38 2.64
C ALA A 9 1.40 0.74 3.69
N LEU A 10 1.65 -0.56 3.62
CA LEU A 10 2.57 -1.25 4.53
C LEU A 10 3.98 -0.64 4.45
N ALA A 11 4.56 -0.54 3.26
CA ALA A 11 5.89 0.04 3.08
C ALA A 11 5.96 1.51 3.53
N PHE A 12 4.93 2.29 3.18
CA PHE A 12 4.82 3.69 3.56
C PHE A 12 4.71 3.87 5.08
N CYS A 13 3.89 3.07 5.75
CA CYS A 13 3.72 3.10 7.20
C CYS A 13 5.00 2.70 7.94
N VAL A 14 5.71 1.67 7.45
CA VAL A 14 7.03 1.29 7.98
C VAL A 14 8.00 2.46 7.88
N GLY A 15 8.03 3.16 6.74
CA GLY A 15 8.88 4.34 6.59
C GLY A 15 8.46 5.53 7.45
N LEU A 16 7.16 5.76 7.58
CA LEU A 16 6.58 6.81 8.43
C LEU A 16 6.92 6.61 9.91
N ALA A 17 7.02 5.36 10.38
CA ALA A 17 7.38 5.03 11.75
C ALA A 17 8.87 5.22 12.07
N ARG A 18 9.74 5.34 11.05
CA ARG A 18 11.20 5.44 11.25
C ARG A 18 11.69 6.87 11.27
N GLN A 19 12.66 7.12 12.15
CA GLN A 19 13.31 8.42 12.28
C GLN A 19 14.39 8.61 11.21
N SER A 20 15.19 7.58 10.96
CA SER A 20 16.27 7.55 9.98
C SER A 20 15.78 7.22 8.57
N LYS A 21 16.31 7.95 7.58
CA LYS A 21 16.07 7.66 6.15
C LYS A 21 16.65 6.31 5.74
N ILE A 22 17.79 5.94 6.30
CA ILE A 22 18.48 4.67 5.98
C ILE A 22 17.67 3.51 6.54
N GLU A 23 17.25 3.58 7.82
CA GLU A 23 16.38 2.55 8.41
C GLU A 23 15.07 2.43 7.64
N SER A 24 14.49 3.55 7.23
CA SER A 24 13.27 3.56 6.43
C SER A 24 13.47 2.90 5.06
N ALA A 25 14.60 3.15 4.40
CA ALA A 25 14.92 2.58 3.10
C ALA A 25 15.28 1.09 3.16
N LEU A 26 15.64 0.56 4.33
CA LEU A 26 15.96 -0.86 4.52
C LEU A 26 14.77 -1.67 5.06
N LEU A 27 14.06 -1.13 6.06
CA LEU A 27 12.97 -1.84 6.73
C LEU A 27 11.71 -1.92 5.88
N ALA A 28 11.41 -0.89 5.08
CA ALA A 28 10.26 -0.91 4.18
C ALA A 28 10.35 -2.01 3.10
N PRO A 29 11.45 -2.15 2.32
CA PRO A 29 11.59 -3.26 1.39
C PRO A 29 11.66 -4.61 2.08
N ALA A 30 12.35 -4.73 3.22
CA ALA A 30 12.39 -5.98 3.99
C ALA A 30 10.98 -6.42 4.40
N SER A 31 10.16 -5.50 4.89
CA SER A 31 8.77 -5.79 5.28
C SER A 31 7.89 -6.20 4.09
N LEU A 32 8.08 -5.59 2.92
CA LEU A 32 7.37 -6.00 1.69
C LEU A 32 7.81 -7.39 1.22
N MET A 33 9.11 -7.68 1.24
CA MET A 33 9.61 -9.01 0.86
C MET A 33 9.04 -10.10 1.77
N VAL A 34 9.04 -9.87 3.09
CA VAL A 34 8.42 -10.80 4.06
C VAL A 34 6.93 -11.00 3.74
N ALA A 35 6.21 -9.92 3.45
CA ALA A 35 4.80 -10.01 3.13
C ALA A 35 4.54 -10.71 1.77
N VAL A 36 5.41 -10.52 0.76
CA VAL A 36 5.37 -11.25 -0.52
C VAL A 36 5.57 -12.74 -0.27
N ILE A 37 6.59 -13.12 0.50
CA ILE A 37 6.88 -14.52 0.84
C ILE A 37 5.67 -15.13 1.57
N ALA A 38 5.12 -14.44 2.57
CA ALA A 38 3.94 -14.90 3.30
C ALA A 38 2.72 -15.07 2.38
N TYR A 39 2.49 -14.12 1.47
CA TYR A 39 1.39 -14.21 0.50
C TYR A 39 1.53 -15.41 -0.43
N TYR A 40 2.72 -15.65 -0.96
CA TYR A 40 2.96 -16.81 -1.81
C TYR A 40 2.90 -18.13 -1.03
N ALA A 41 3.34 -18.16 0.24
CA ALA A 41 3.17 -19.31 1.12
C ALA A 41 1.68 -19.64 1.35
N THR A 42 0.84 -18.64 1.64
CA THR A 42 -0.62 -18.86 1.77
C THR A 42 -1.28 -19.28 0.45
N LYS A 43 -0.73 -18.88 -0.71
CA LYS A 43 -1.20 -19.37 -2.02
C LYS A 43 -0.80 -20.81 -2.30
N LEU A 44 0.36 -21.24 -1.82
CA LEU A 44 0.80 -22.63 -1.86
C LEU A 44 -0.18 -23.53 -1.10
N GLU A 45 -0.54 -23.14 0.12
CA GLU A 45 -1.51 -23.87 0.96
C GLU A 45 -2.90 -23.96 0.31
N ARG A 46 -3.29 -22.95 -0.48
CA ARG A 46 -4.58 -22.91 -1.20
C ARG A 46 -4.55 -23.59 -2.57
N SER A 47 -3.58 -24.47 -2.83
CA SER A 47 -3.52 -25.30 -4.05
C SER A 47 -3.54 -24.52 -5.38
N THR A 48 -3.17 -23.24 -5.39
CA THR A 48 -3.28 -22.38 -6.60
C THR A 48 -2.14 -22.63 -7.62
N PHE A 49 -1.15 -23.44 -7.27
CA PHE A 49 -0.01 -23.84 -8.12
C PHE A 49 -0.01 -25.33 -8.48
N LEU A 50 -1.17 -25.97 -8.29
CA LEU A 50 -1.40 -27.33 -8.73
C LEU A 50 -1.48 -27.36 -10.26
N ALA A 51 -0.39 -27.80 -10.91
CA ALA A 51 -0.40 -28.09 -12.34
C ALA A 51 -0.88 -29.55 -12.52
N THR A 52 -1.99 -29.72 -13.22
CA THR A 52 -2.42 -31.06 -13.65
C THR A 52 -1.42 -31.52 -14.72
N ASN A 53 -0.64 -32.54 -14.41
CA ASN A 53 0.30 -33.12 -15.36
C ASN A 53 -0.50 -33.84 -16.46
N LEU A 54 -0.74 -33.17 -17.59
CA LEU A 54 -1.53 -33.69 -18.72
C LEU A 54 -0.89 -34.92 -19.39
N SER A 55 0.39 -35.18 -19.10
CA SER A 55 1.17 -36.27 -19.70
C SER A 55 1.14 -37.57 -18.89
N ASP A 56 0.78 -37.52 -17.59
CA ASP A 56 0.71 -38.71 -16.74
C ASP A 56 -0.28 -38.50 -15.57
N PRO A 57 -1.56 -38.89 -15.71
CA PRO A 57 -2.58 -38.74 -14.67
C PRO A 57 -2.33 -39.61 -13.43
N ALA A 58 -1.35 -40.53 -13.45
CA ALA A 58 -1.02 -41.38 -12.31
C ALA A 58 -0.06 -40.72 -11.30
N GLN A 59 0.66 -39.65 -11.67
CA GLN A 59 1.68 -39.01 -10.82
C GLN A 59 1.12 -37.97 -9.83
N GLY A 60 -0.19 -37.75 -9.82
CA GLY A 60 -0.80 -36.77 -8.94
C GLY A 60 -0.40 -35.34 -9.29
N VAL A 61 -0.87 -34.40 -8.49
CA VAL A 61 -0.78 -32.98 -8.80
C VAL A 61 0.58 -32.43 -8.37
N GLN A 62 1.43 -32.05 -9.33
CA GLN A 62 2.75 -31.50 -9.05
C GLN A 62 2.71 -29.97 -9.00
N VAL A 63 3.37 -29.41 -8.00
CA VAL A 63 3.60 -27.97 -7.90
C VAL A 63 4.64 -27.58 -8.94
N ASP A 64 4.33 -26.64 -9.83
CA ASP A 64 5.34 -26.00 -10.69
C ASP A 64 6.23 -25.10 -9.82
N ALA A 65 7.24 -25.73 -9.20
CA ALA A 65 8.16 -25.08 -8.29
C ALA A 65 8.99 -24.00 -8.99
N ALA A 66 9.26 -24.15 -10.29
CA ALA A 66 10.04 -23.19 -11.07
C ALA A 66 9.24 -21.89 -11.30
N ASP A 67 7.97 -22.00 -11.73
CA ASP A 67 7.08 -20.83 -11.87
C ASP A 67 6.80 -20.15 -10.53
N TYR A 68 6.61 -20.94 -9.47
CA TYR A 68 6.40 -20.42 -8.12
C TYR A 68 7.59 -19.61 -7.60
N VAL A 69 8.81 -20.17 -7.69
CA VAL A 69 10.04 -19.48 -7.26
C VAL A 69 10.32 -18.26 -8.14
N SER A 70 10.15 -18.38 -9.46
CA SER A 70 10.33 -17.26 -10.39
C SER A 70 9.41 -16.08 -10.05
N LYS A 71 8.13 -16.35 -9.77
CA LYS A 71 7.17 -15.33 -9.34
C LYS A 71 7.57 -14.68 -8.03
N ILE A 72 7.95 -15.46 -7.01
CA ILE A 72 8.41 -14.89 -5.74
C ILE A 72 9.61 -13.98 -5.95
N VAL A 73 10.62 -14.45 -6.68
CA VAL A 73 11.84 -13.67 -6.94
C VAL A 73 11.49 -12.36 -7.67
N GLY A 74 10.69 -12.42 -8.73
CA GLY A 74 10.25 -11.23 -9.46
C GLY A 74 9.52 -10.22 -8.57
N TRP A 75 8.60 -10.69 -7.71
CA TRP A 75 7.87 -9.81 -6.78
C TRP A 75 8.74 -9.32 -5.62
N CYS A 76 9.71 -10.09 -5.15
CA CYS A 76 10.69 -9.64 -4.16
C CYS A 76 11.59 -8.53 -4.73
N VAL A 77 11.98 -8.62 -6.00
CA VAL A 77 12.73 -7.54 -6.67
C VAL A 77 11.86 -6.28 -6.79
N ALA A 78 10.61 -6.41 -7.24
CA ALA A 78 9.68 -5.29 -7.28
C ALA A 78 9.44 -4.67 -5.88
N ALA A 79 9.29 -5.52 -4.86
CA ALA A 79 9.17 -5.12 -3.47
C ALA A 79 10.40 -4.38 -2.94
N ALA A 80 11.60 -4.74 -3.40
CA ALA A 80 12.83 -4.02 -3.06
C ALA A 80 12.75 -2.56 -3.56
N PHE A 81 12.50 -2.37 -4.85
CA PHE A 81 12.44 -1.04 -5.46
C PHE A 81 11.29 -0.22 -4.89
N LEU A 82 10.08 -0.79 -4.89
CA LEU A 82 8.88 -0.10 -4.42
C LEU A 82 8.96 0.19 -2.91
N GLY A 83 9.50 -0.75 -2.13
CA GLY A 83 9.70 -0.59 -0.69
C GLY A 83 10.68 0.52 -0.34
N CYS A 84 11.80 0.63 -1.05
CA CYS A 84 12.74 1.74 -0.89
C CYS A 84 12.05 3.09 -1.15
N ILE A 85 11.35 3.23 -2.28
CA ILE A 85 10.69 4.47 -2.69
C ILE A 85 9.60 4.86 -1.68
N LEU A 86 8.71 3.92 -1.36
CA LEU A 86 7.58 4.18 -0.48
C LEU A 86 7.99 4.34 0.98
N GLY A 87 9.01 3.61 1.44
CA GLY A 87 9.62 3.81 2.74
C GLY A 87 10.15 5.24 2.86
N LEU A 88 10.99 5.68 1.93
CA LEU A 88 11.51 7.05 1.91
C LEU A 88 10.38 8.09 1.83
N ALA A 89 9.36 7.85 1.00
CA ALA A 89 8.17 8.70 0.93
C ALA A 89 7.45 8.80 2.29
N GLY A 90 7.30 7.69 3.00
CA GLY A 90 6.73 7.63 4.35
C GLY A 90 7.55 8.42 5.36
N ASN A 91 8.88 8.26 5.35
CA ASN A 91 9.76 9.04 6.22
C ASN A 91 9.67 10.55 5.92
N LEU A 92 9.69 10.93 4.64
CA LEU A 92 9.56 12.33 4.20
C LEU A 92 8.16 12.91 4.47
N ALA A 93 7.12 12.07 4.50
CA ALA A 93 5.79 12.49 4.89
C ALA A 93 5.72 13.03 6.33
N ARG A 94 6.72 12.75 7.19
CA ARG A 94 6.81 13.35 8.54
C ARG A 94 7.06 14.86 8.50
N LEU A 95 7.54 15.42 7.39
CA LEU A 95 7.75 16.86 7.23
C LEU A 95 6.45 17.63 7.53
N ARG A 96 6.55 18.64 8.39
CA ARG A 96 5.40 19.44 8.83
C ARG A 96 4.92 20.40 7.74
N GLY A 97 3.62 20.64 7.70
CA GLY A 97 2.98 21.59 6.79
C GLY A 97 2.82 21.05 5.37
N LEU A 98 2.82 21.96 4.38
CA LEU A 98 2.50 21.64 2.98
C LEU A 98 3.53 20.72 2.30
N ARG A 99 4.78 20.67 2.80
CA ARG A 99 5.86 19.87 2.21
C ARG A 99 5.62 18.36 2.34
N GLY A 100 5.02 17.91 3.44
CA GLY A 100 4.71 16.49 3.67
C GLY A 100 3.33 16.09 3.15
N LEU A 101 2.46 17.06 2.84
CA LEU A 101 1.08 16.81 2.43
C LEU A 101 0.96 15.91 1.18
N PRO A 102 1.62 16.18 0.04
CA PRO A 102 1.43 15.35 -1.15
C PRO A 102 1.81 13.88 -0.90
N LEU A 103 2.85 13.63 -0.09
CA LEU A 103 3.26 12.29 0.29
C LEU A 103 2.25 11.59 1.19
N ARG A 104 1.62 12.32 2.13
CA ARG A 104 0.54 11.79 2.99
C ARG A 104 -0.73 11.45 2.23
N LEU A 105 -0.99 12.14 1.12
CA LEU A 105 -2.17 11.91 0.29
C LEU A 105 -2.00 10.70 -0.65
N LEU A 106 -0.78 10.23 -0.90
CA LEU A 106 -0.50 9.15 -1.85
C LEU A 106 -1.24 7.85 -1.52
N ILE A 107 -1.22 7.42 -0.25
CA ILE A 107 -1.90 6.19 0.18
C ILE A 107 -3.44 6.35 0.18
N PRO A 108 -4.03 7.41 0.77
CA PRO A 108 -5.48 7.58 0.73
C PRO A 108 -6.03 7.80 -0.70
N VAL A 109 -5.32 8.53 -1.57
CA VAL A 109 -5.74 8.69 -2.98
C VAL A 109 -5.71 7.35 -3.71
N SER A 110 -4.62 6.59 -3.61
CA SER A 110 -4.52 5.29 -4.30
C SER A 110 -5.58 4.30 -3.81
N ALA A 111 -5.84 4.26 -2.50
CA ALA A 111 -6.92 3.45 -1.93
C ALA A 111 -8.31 3.87 -2.44
N ALA A 112 -8.59 5.17 -2.50
CA ALA A 112 -9.88 5.67 -3.00
C ALA A 112 -10.09 5.37 -4.48
N VAL A 113 -9.06 5.55 -5.32
CA VAL A 113 -9.10 5.27 -6.76
C VAL A 113 -9.27 3.76 -7.00
N GLU A 114 -8.44 2.92 -6.39
CA GLU A 114 -8.50 1.46 -6.58
C GLU A 114 -9.86 0.90 -6.13
N MET A 115 -10.38 1.35 -4.98
CA MET A 115 -11.70 0.91 -4.51
C MET A 115 -12.85 1.43 -5.39
N THR A 116 -12.72 2.62 -5.97
CA THR A 116 -13.73 3.14 -6.90
C THR A 116 -13.78 2.31 -8.17
N GLU A 117 -12.63 1.96 -8.75
CA GLU A 117 -12.57 1.11 -9.94
C GLU A 117 -13.08 -0.31 -9.66
N ARG A 118 -12.66 -0.93 -8.54
CA ARG A 118 -13.19 -2.25 -8.14
C ARG A 118 -14.70 -2.23 -7.91
N LEU A 119 -15.22 -1.19 -7.26
CA LEU A 119 -16.66 -1.05 -7.08
C LEU A 119 -17.39 -0.84 -8.42
N ARG A 120 -16.75 -0.21 -9.41
CA ARG A 120 -17.35 0.04 -10.72
C ARG A 120 -17.34 -1.20 -11.61
N VAL A 121 -16.24 -1.96 -11.59
CA VAL A 121 -16.00 -3.07 -12.53
C VAL A 121 -16.40 -4.41 -11.94
N GLU A 122 -16.24 -4.61 -10.64
CA GLU A 122 -16.33 -5.92 -9.99
C GLU A 122 -17.49 -6.02 -8.98
N ALA A 123 -18.12 -4.93 -8.54
CA ALA A 123 -19.12 -5.01 -7.47
C ALA A 123 -20.33 -5.91 -7.77
N SER A 124 -20.74 -6.01 -9.05
CA SER A 124 -21.88 -6.85 -9.44
C SER A 124 -21.57 -8.35 -9.44
N SER A 125 -20.30 -8.75 -9.45
CA SER A 125 -19.86 -10.14 -9.51
C SER A 125 -19.32 -10.67 -8.17
N GLN A 126 -19.26 -9.83 -7.15
CA GLN A 126 -18.70 -10.17 -5.84
C GLN A 126 -19.80 -10.35 -4.78
N GLU A 127 -19.46 -11.11 -3.73
CA GLU A 127 -20.33 -11.26 -2.58
C GLU A 127 -20.56 -9.92 -1.86
N ALA A 128 -21.73 -9.76 -1.24
CA ALA A 128 -22.13 -8.52 -0.57
C ALA A 128 -21.11 -8.04 0.47
N VAL A 129 -20.44 -8.97 1.17
CA VAL A 129 -19.40 -8.66 2.17
C VAL A 129 -18.17 -8.01 1.53
N VAL A 130 -17.77 -8.47 0.35
CA VAL A 130 -16.62 -7.92 -0.40
C VAL A 130 -16.93 -6.49 -0.85
N GLY A 131 -18.12 -6.27 -1.42
CA GLY A 131 -18.57 -4.94 -1.84
C GLY A 131 -18.71 -3.95 -0.66
N ALA A 132 -19.22 -4.41 0.48
CA ALA A 132 -19.30 -3.61 1.70
C ALA A 132 -17.90 -3.22 2.21
N THR A 133 -16.96 -4.15 2.19
CA THR A 133 -15.56 -3.90 2.59
C THR A 133 -14.91 -2.85 1.71
N TRP A 134 -15.04 -2.96 0.39
CA TRP A 134 -14.48 -1.97 -0.55
C TRP A 134 -15.09 -0.58 -0.37
N SER A 135 -16.40 -0.52 -0.12
CA SER A 135 -17.11 0.73 0.16
C SER A 135 -16.61 1.37 1.46
N ALA A 136 -16.44 0.59 2.52
CA ALA A 136 -15.91 1.08 3.79
C ALA A 136 -14.49 1.62 3.63
N VAL A 137 -13.60 0.89 2.94
CA VAL A 137 -12.23 1.34 2.66
C VAL A 137 -12.23 2.67 1.89
N ARG A 138 -13.08 2.79 0.86
CA ARG A 138 -13.21 4.03 0.08
C ARG A 138 -13.65 5.20 0.95
N LEU A 139 -14.65 5.02 1.82
CA LEU A 139 -15.13 6.06 2.73
C LEU A 139 -14.06 6.51 3.72
N VAL A 140 -13.35 5.56 4.33
CA VAL A 140 -12.24 5.86 5.24
C VAL A 140 -11.11 6.60 4.52
N ALA A 141 -10.79 6.20 3.29
CA ALA A 141 -9.78 6.88 2.48
C ALA A 141 -10.18 8.33 2.18
N VAL A 142 -11.43 8.58 1.78
CA VAL A 142 -11.96 9.93 1.54
C VAL A 142 -11.95 10.77 2.82
N ALA A 143 -12.37 10.20 3.95
CA ALA A 143 -12.32 10.89 5.24
C ALA A 143 -10.88 11.28 5.62
N ALA A 144 -9.92 10.38 5.42
CA ALA A 144 -8.51 10.66 5.66
C ALA A 144 -7.99 11.80 4.76
N LEU A 145 -8.38 11.85 3.48
CA LEU A 145 -8.04 12.96 2.58
C LEU A 145 -8.56 14.31 3.13
N VAL A 146 -9.84 14.36 3.52
CA VAL A 146 -10.46 15.57 4.07
C VAL A 146 -9.74 16.04 5.33
N VAL A 147 -9.44 15.12 6.26
CA VAL A 147 -8.72 15.44 7.50
C VAL A 147 -7.31 15.96 7.21
N LEU A 148 -6.57 15.30 6.31
CA LEU A 148 -5.19 15.70 5.98
C LEU A 148 -5.14 17.09 5.32
N VAL A 149 -6.03 17.34 4.36
CA VAL A 149 -6.13 18.65 3.70
C VAL A 149 -6.60 19.72 4.69
N GLY A 150 -7.62 19.45 5.50
CA GLY A 150 -8.14 20.37 6.51
C GLY A 150 -7.07 20.77 7.53
N ARG A 151 -6.28 19.81 8.03
CA ARG A 151 -5.14 20.08 8.94
C ARG A 151 -4.05 20.91 8.27
N ALA A 152 -3.77 20.68 6.99
CA ALA A 152 -2.77 21.47 6.27
C ALA A 152 -3.23 22.91 6.02
N VAL A 153 -4.50 23.10 5.63
CA VAL A 153 -5.10 24.42 5.41
C VAL A 153 -5.15 25.20 6.72
N THR A 154 -5.73 24.64 7.78
CA THR A 154 -5.80 25.28 9.10
C THR A 154 -4.42 25.62 9.65
N GLY A 155 -3.45 24.71 9.56
CA GLY A 155 -2.07 24.97 9.97
C GLY A 155 -1.38 26.09 9.17
N SER A 156 -1.69 26.22 7.87
CA SER A 156 -1.17 27.29 7.02
C SER A 156 -1.78 28.65 7.35
N LEU A 157 -3.08 28.69 7.67
CA LEU A 157 -3.81 29.90 8.03
C LEU A 157 -3.33 30.47 9.38
N HIS A 158 -3.16 29.60 10.39
CA HIS A 158 -2.64 30.03 11.70
C HIS A 158 -1.24 30.63 11.60
N ARG A 159 -0.34 30.02 10.80
CA ARG A 159 1.02 30.56 10.58
C ARG A 159 1.02 31.91 9.87
N ARG A 160 0.13 32.11 8.89
CA ARG A 160 -0.01 33.41 8.20
C ARG A 160 -0.55 34.50 9.12
N SER A 161 -1.49 34.17 10.00
CA SER A 161 -2.07 35.12 10.95
C SER A 161 -1.06 35.60 11.99
N GLY A 162 -0.25 34.70 12.56
CA GLY A 162 0.81 35.08 13.51
C GLY A 162 1.87 36.00 12.91
N ARG A 163 2.33 35.69 11.70
CA ARG A 163 3.38 36.47 11.00
C ARG A 163 2.91 37.87 10.56
N ARG A 164 1.60 38.06 10.34
CA ARG A 164 1.02 39.37 10.00
C ARG A 164 0.94 40.29 11.22
N ARG A 165 0.75 39.74 12.43
CA ARG A 165 0.73 40.52 13.68
C ARG A 165 2.12 41.01 14.07
N GLU A 166 3.16 40.22 13.83
CA GLU A 166 4.55 40.57 14.15
C GLU A 166 5.11 41.71 13.26
N ASN A 167 4.63 41.84 12.02
CA ASN A 167 5.02 42.92 11.11
C ASN A 167 4.21 44.23 11.30
N SER A 168 3.22 44.24 12.21
CA SER A 168 2.38 45.42 12.50
C SER A 168 2.63 46.00 13.88
N ALA A 169 3.60 45.45 14.62
CA ALA A 169 4.14 45.96 15.88
C ALA A 169 5.51 46.58 15.60
#